data_AF-A0A3C0NMG5-F1
#
_entry.id   AF-A0A3C0NMG5-F1
#
_cell.length_a   1.000
_cell.length_b   1.000
_cell.length_c   1.000
_cell.angle_alpha   90.00
_cell.angle_beta   90.00
_cell.angle_gamma   90.00
#
_symmetry.space_group_name_H-M   'P 1'
#
loop_
_entity.id
_entity.type
_entity.pdbx_description
1 polymer ?
#
loop_
_entity_poly.entity_id
_entity_poly.type
_entity_poly.pdbx_seq_one_letter_code
_entity_poly.pdbx_strand_id
1 'polypeptide(L)'
;MEKVSVIVPVYNGEKCVKRCADSILNQDYPELELILIDDGSRDRSWEIMQALAAADHRVKAIHQENGGVSSARNRALAEASGTYVQFADVDDWLPMDATKLLVREMEAQAAELAVGDFYRVVDGNVSEKGSIESGGMLTLQQYADEMMLSPADLYYGVLWNKLYRRDIIEHYGIRMDENISYSEDMIFNLEYLLHVKNIAILKAPVYYYQYTKGSLVDQSLNLSSTIKMKKSVIGYYNEFFRKTFDAPAYQERLPVIYGYLLAVSHDSLALPFTPGTRKLQEGEALSALSGDCGTGFPIHSAVLETRLLGRYLETLGRKHGMDEARIRLLYCMEKMKEPCSVESLCLLTGMGKPAVIVAMARLLADGQVKRESPLGSKERFSFQAPELTEELQQLDRDVDAVCFAEFTEEEIRQYRILEERIGNCILHHLQAETAKKS
;
A
#
# COMPACT_ATOMS: atom_id res chain seq x y z
N MET A 1 29.41 -15.92 -15.02
CA MET A 1 28.51 -14.86 -14.58
C MET A 1 27.13 -15.27 -15.04
N GLU A 2 26.17 -15.30 -14.13
CA GLU A 2 24.82 -15.77 -14.41
C GLU A 2 24.07 -14.80 -15.33
N LYS A 3 23.32 -15.29 -16.32
CA LYS A 3 22.66 -14.42 -17.29
C LYS A 3 21.47 -13.68 -16.66
N VAL A 4 21.29 -12.40 -16.95
CA VAL A 4 20.12 -11.60 -16.49
C VAL A 4 19.19 -11.30 -17.67
N SER A 5 17.89 -11.58 -17.52
CA SER A 5 16.86 -11.12 -18.45
C SER A 5 16.25 -9.82 -17.92
N VAL A 6 16.47 -8.72 -18.63
CA VAL A 6 15.85 -7.42 -18.33
C VAL A 6 14.60 -7.26 -19.16
N ILE A 7 13.44 -7.13 -18.50
CA ILE A 7 12.11 -7.06 -19.11
C ILE A 7 11.64 -5.61 -19.13
N VAL A 8 11.26 -5.11 -20.32
CA VAL A 8 10.72 -3.77 -20.51
C VAL A 8 9.44 -3.83 -21.36
N PRO A 9 8.25 -3.63 -20.75
CA PRO A 9 7.03 -3.39 -21.53
C PRO A 9 7.06 -1.98 -22.13
N VAL A 10 6.58 -1.85 -23.36
CA VAL A 10 6.60 -0.60 -24.13
C VAL A 10 5.21 -0.36 -24.72
N TYR A 11 4.61 0.78 -24.36
CA TYR A 11 3.39 1.28 -25.01
C TYR A 11 3.50 2.80 -25.20
N ASN A 12 3.53 3.24 -26.45
CA ASN A 12 3.70 4.65 -26.83
C ASN A 12 4.91 5.33 -26.15
N GLY A 13 6.05 4.65 -26.15
CA GLY A 13 7.29 5.05 -25.50
C GLY A 13 8.35 5.66 -26.43
N GLU A 14 8.00 6.20 -27.61
CA GLU A 14 8.97 6.62 -28.64
C GLU A 14 10.04 7.60 -28.12
N LYS A 15 9.68 8.42 -27.12
CA LYS A 15 10.57 9.42 -26.52
C LYS A 15 11.55 8.84 -25.49
N CYS A 16 11.25 7.67 -24.94
CA CYS A 16 11.94 7.14 -23.76
C CYS A 16 12.65 5.81 -24.05
N VAL A 17 12.11 4.97 -24.95
CA VAL A 17 12.58 3.59 -25.19
C VAL A 17 14.07 3.51 -25.50
N LYS A 18 14.61 4.45 -26.29
CA LYS A 18 16.04 4.49 -26.60
C LYS A 18 16.89 4.73 -25.36
N ARG A 19 16.50 5.69 -24.50
CA ARG A 19 17.23 6.01 -23.27
C ARG A 19 17.20 4.84 -22.28
N CYS A 20 16.02 4.25 -22.08
CA CYS A 20 15.85 3.08 -21.21
C CYS A 20 16.74 1.92 -21.71
N ALA A 21 16.63 1.55 -22.99
CA ALA A 21 17.45 0.50 -23.59
C ALA A 21 18.95 0.79 -23.52
N ASP A 22 19.38 2.01 -23.84
CA ASP A 22 20.80 2.40 -23.73
C ASP A 22 21.31 2.26 -22.29
N SER A 23 20.52 2.60 -21.27
CA SER A 23 20.93 2.46 -19.87
C SER A 23 21.12 0.99 -19.45
N ILE A 24 20.37 0.08 -20.06
CA ILE A 24 20.44 -1.36 -19.81
C ILE A 24 21.60 -1.99 -20.61
N LEU A 25 21.74 -1.65 -21.89
CA LEU A 25 22.78 -2.24 -22.74
C LEU A 25 24.20 -1.80 -22.38
N ASN A 26 24.33 -0.66 -21.69
CA ASN A 26 25.58 -0.12 -21.16
C ASN A 26 25.82 -0.46 -19.67
N GLN A 27 25.09 -1.41 -19.09
CA GLN A 27 25.41 -1.89 -17.74
C GLN A 27 26.84 -2.45 -17.68
N ASP A 28 27.50 -2.29 -16.54
CA ASP A 28 28.77 -2.96 -16.17
C ASP A 28 28.58 -4.47 -15.91
N TYR A 29 27.67 -5.09 -16.66
CA TYR A 29 27.30 -6.49 -16.58
C TYR A 29 26.94 -7.00 -17.99
N PRO A 30 27.90 -7.56 -18.74
CA PRO A 30 27.69 -7.88 -20.16
C PRO A 30 26.76 -9.08 -20.40
N GLU A 31 26.66 -10.00 -19.43
CA GLU A 31 25.85 -11.23 -19.50
C GLU A 31 24.35 -10.94 -19.25
N LEU A 32 23.76 -10.12 -20.11
CA LEU A 32 22.33 -9.81 -20.07
C LEU A 32 21.66 -9.98 -21.43
N GLU A 33 20.36 -10.19 -21.40
CA GLU A 33 19.47 -9.99 -22.54
C GLU A 33 18.42 -8.94 -22.20
N LEU A 34 18.04 -8.14 -23.19
CA LEU A 34 17.00 -7.13 -23.06
C LEU A 34 15.77 -7.57 -23.86
N ILE A 35 14.65 -7.74 -23.17
CA ILE A 35 13.39 -8.17 -23.77
C ILE A 35 12.44 -6.98 -23.79
N LEU A 36 12.24 -6.41 -24.98
CA LEU A 36 11.34 -5.31 -25.23
C LEU A 36 10.02 -5.85 -25.80
N ILE A 37 8.91 -5.64 -25.09
CA ILE A 37 7.57 -6.03 -25.57
C ILE A 37 6.81 -4.78 -25.99
N ASP A 38 6.54 -4.62 -27.28
CA ASP A 38 5.64 -3.59 -27.78
C ASP A 38 4.19 -4.04 -27.61
N ASP A 39 3.46 -3.39 -26.72
CA ASP A 39 2.07 -3.70 -26.36
C ASP A 39 1.07 -2.94 -27.25
N GLY A 40 1.25 -3.04 -28.56
CA GLY A 40 0.37 -2.42 -29.55
C GLY A 40 0.51 -0.90 -29.63
N SER A 41 1.74 -0.37 -29.61
CA SER A 41 1.98 1.08 -29.73
C SER A 41 1.46 1.64 -31.07
N ARG A 42 1.07 2.92 -31.04
CA ARG A 42 0.60 3.67 -32.22
C ARG A 42 1.57 4.75 -32.68
N ASP A 43 2.65 4.94 -31.93
CA ASP A 43 3.74 5.85 -32.25
C ASP A 43 4.92 5.08 -32.89
N ARG A 44 6.12 5.67 -32.89
CA ARG A 44 7.30 5.04 -33.49
C ARG A 44 8.04 4.06 -32.58
N SER A 45 7.47 3.66 -31.44
CA SER A 45 8.12 2.76 -30.49
C SER A 45 8.60 1.45 -31.14
N TRP A 46 7.73 0.79 -31.91
CA TRP A 46 8.07 -0.48 -32.57
C TRP A 46 9.21 -0.35 -33.59
N GLU A 47 9.26 0.75 -34.34
CA GLU A 47 10.36 1.01 -35.28
C GLU A 47 11.70 1.16 -34.54
N ILE A 48 11.70 1.87 -33.41
CA ILE A 48 12.89 2.08 -32.59
C ILE A 48 13.36 0.76 -31.98
N MET A 49 12.44 -0.06 -31.48
CA MET A 49 12.74 -1.38 -30.90
C MET A 49 13.35 -2.33 -31.94
N GLN A 50 12.83 -2.36 -33.17
CA GLN A 50 13.41 -3.15 -34.25
C GLN A 50 14.83 -2.70 -34.61
N ALA A 51 15.07 -1.37 -34.64
CA ALA A 51 16.40 -0.83 -34.89
C ALA A 51 17.39 -1.23 -33.78
N LEU A 52 16.96 -1.22 -32.52
CA LEU A 52 17.77 -1.68 -31.38
C LEU A 52 18.09 -3.18 -31.49
N ALA A 53 17.12 -4.02 -31.82
CA ALA A 53 17.31 -5.46 -32.03
C ALA A 53 18.23 -5.79 -33.22
N ALA A 54 18.20 -4.98 -34.27
CA ALA A 54 19.13 -5.13 -35.40
C ALA A 54 20.57 -4.70 -35.05
N ALA A 55 20.74 -3.78 -34.09
CA ALA A 55 22.03 -3.22 -33.71
C ALA A 55 22.75 -4.04 -32.61
N ASP A 56 22.01 -4.67 -31.70
CA ASP A 56 22.56 -5.44 -30.59
C ASP A 56 21.85 -6.79 -30.44
N HIS A 57 22.60 -7.88 -30.63
CA HIS A 57 22.11 -9.26 -30.56
C HIS A 57 21.54 -9.67 -29.19
N ARG A 58 21.81 -8.90 -28.13
CA ARG A 58 21.24 -9.12 -26.80
C ARG A 58 19.78 -8.66 -26.70
N VAL A 59 19.30 -7.88 -27.67
CA VAL A 59 17.95 -7.29 -27.67
C VAL A 59 16.97 -8.20 -28.42
N LYS A 60 15.90 -8.58 -27.73
CA LYS A 60 14.72 -9.23 -28.31
C LYS A 60 13.59 -8.22 -28.35
N ALA A 61 13.16 -7.82 -29.55
CA ALA A 61 12.00 -6.96 -29.74
C ALA A 61 10.81 -7.79 -30.22
N ILE A 62 9.70 -7.74 -29.49
CA ILE A 62 8.52 -8.57 -29.76
C ILE A 62 7.27 -7.68 -29.75
N HIS A 63 6.42 -7.83 -30.76
CA HIS A 63 5.15 -7.08 -30.89
C HIS A 63 3.94 -7.95 -30.52
N GLN A 64 2.99 -7.39 -29.77
CA GLN A 64 1.63 -7.92 -29.53
C GLN A 64 0.55 -6.89 -29.82
N GLU A 65 -0.67 -7.37 -29.95
CA GLU A 65 -1.87 -6.55 -29.74
C GLU A 65 -1.92 -6.06 -28.28
N ASN A 66 -2.49 -4.88 -28.06
CA ASN A 66 -2.55 -4.25 -26.74
C ASN A 66 -3.34 -5.11 -25.75
N GLY A 67 -2.64 -5.66 -24.75
CA GLY A 67 -3.19 -6.47 -23.67
C GLY A 67 -2.96 -5.88 -22.29
N GLY A 68 -2.26 -4.74 -22.19
CA GLY A 68 -1.88 -4.09 -20.94
C GLY A 68 -0.53 -4.57 -20.39
N VAL A 69 -0.03 -3.83 -19.41
CA VAL A 69 1.32 -4.02 -18.83
C VAL A 69 1.54 -5.43 -18.26
N SER A 70 0.54 -5.99 -17.58
CA SER A 70 0.58 -7.36 -17.04
C SER A 70 0.77 -8.39 -18.15
N SER A 71 0.01 -8.27 -19.24
CA SER A 71 0.10 -9.17 -20.40
C SER A 71 1.47 -9.09 -21.06
N ALA A 72 1.98 -7.86 -21.27
CA ALA A 72 3.30 -7.63 -21.83
C ALA A 72 4.42 -8.23 -20.95
N ARG A 73 4.38 -8.04 -19.63
CA ARG A 73 5.37 -8.60 -18.70
C ARG A 73 5.28 -10.13 -18.62
N ASN A 74 4.08 -10.71 -18.64
CA ASN A 74 3.87 -12.16 -18.71
C ASN A 74 4.48 -12.76 -19.98
N ARG A 75 4.25 -12.12 -21.12
CA ARG A 75 4.86 -12.55 -22.39
C ARG A 75 6.39 -12.47 -22.33
N ALA A 76 6.93 -11.39 -21.78
CA ALA A 76 8.37 -11.25 -21.62
C ALA A 76 8.98 -12.34 -20.70
N LEU A 77 8.29 -12.69 -19.61
CA LEU A 77 8.71 -13.76 -18.70
C LEU A 77 8.79 -15.12 -19.43
N ALA A 78 7.86 -15.41 -20.33
CA ALA A 78 7.89 -16.64 -21.14
C ALA A 78 9.10 -16.71 -22.10
N GLU A 79 9.63 -15.55 -22.50
CA GLU A 79 10.77 -15.42 -23.43
C GLU A 79 12.12 -15.29 -22.71
N ALA A 80 12.09 -15.13 -21.39
CA ALA A 80 13.26 -14.95 -20.54
C ALA A 80 14.06 -16.24 -20.37
N SER A 81 15.37 -16.15 -20.60
CA SER A 81 16.31 -17.27 -20.52
C SER A 81 17.40 -17.10 -19.46
N GLY A 82 17.52 -15.91 -18.87
CA GLY A 82 18.48 -15.59 -17.83
C GLY A 82 18.21 -16.31 -16.53
N THR A 83 19.25 -16.63 -15.77
CA THR A 83 19.11 -17.16 -14.40
C THR A 83 18.34 -16.21 -13.50
N TYR A 84 18.51 -14.90 -13.72
CA TYR A 84 17.80 -13.85 -13.01
C TYR A 84 16.88 -13.04 -13.93
N VAL A 85 15.84 -12.45 -13.34
CA VAL A 85 14.92 -11.52 -14.00
C VAL A 85 15.02 -10.16 -13.31
N GLN A 86 15.11 -9.10 -14.10
CA GLN A 86 15.02 -7.71 -13.68
C GLN A 86 13.92 -7.01 -14.49
N PHE A 87 13.09 -6.20 -13.85
CA PHE A 87 12.07 -5.42 -14.54
C PHE A 87 12.51 -3.96 -14.68
N ALA A 88 12.07 -3.29 -15.73
CA ALA A 88 12.21 -1.85 -15.88
C ALA A 88 11.03 -1.30 -16.70
N ASP A 89 10.60 -0.07 -16.38
CA ASP A 89 9.60 0.65 -17.13
C ASP A 89 10.26 1.53 -18.21
N VAL A 90 9.55 1.77 -19.32
CA VAL A 90 10.13 2.38 -20.52
C VAL A 90 10.49 3.86 -20.33
N ASP A 91 9.82 4.56 -19.43
CA ASP A 91 10.04 5.97 -19.08
C ASP A 91 11.19 6.20 -18.10
N ASP A 92 11.76 5.13 -17.56
CA ASP A 92 12.80 5.14 -16.55
C ASP A 92 14.18 4.73 -17.09
N TRP A 93 15.20 4.67 -16.22
CA TRP A 93 16.56 4.22 -16.58
C TRP A 93 17.35 3.70 -15.37
N LEU A 94 18.41 2.94 -15.63
CA LEU A 94 19.26 2.34 -14.60
C LEU A 94 20.61 3.09 -14.46
N PRO A 95 21.17 3.20 -13.24
CA PRO A 95 22.60 3.46 -13.01
C PRO A 95 23.46 2.37 -13.67
N MET A 96 24.66 2.74 -14.15
CA MET A 96 25.55 1.85 -14.93
C MET A 96 25.96 0.56 -14.20
N ASP A 97 26.05 0.57 -12.88
CA ASP A 97 26.47 -0.55 -12.05
C ASP A 97 25.31 -1.32 -11.40
N ALA A 98 24.06 -0.93 -11.65
CA ALA A 98 22.88 -1.46 -10.97
C ALA A 98 22.76 -3.00 -11.07
N THR A 99 22.78 -3.56 -12.29
CA THR A 99 22.63 -5.01 -12.49
C THR A 99 23.79 -5.77 -11.85
N LYS A 100 25.02 -5.25 -11.96
CA LYS A 100 26.21 -5.85 -11.34
C LYS A 100 26.11 -5.89 -9.82
N LEU A 101 25.64 -4.81 -9.20
CA LEU A 101 25.47 -4.73 -7.75
C LEU A 101 24.40 -5.71 -7.27
N LEU A 102 23.25 -5.78 -7.93
CA LEU A 102 22.18 -6.72 -7.59
C LEU A 102 22.62 -8.18 -7.72
N VAL A 103 23.30 -8.54 -8.82
CA VAL A 103 23.83 -9.90 -9.02
C VAL A 103 24.86 -10.23 -7.95
N ARG A 104 25.77 -9.30 -7.63
CA ARG A 104 26.77 -9.50 -6.59
C ARG A 104 26.11 -9.83 -5.24
N GLU A 105 25.06 -9.12 -4.87
CA GLU A 105 24.34 -9.41 -3.61
C GLU A 105 23.61 -10.76 -3.66
N MET A 106 23.07 -11.16 -4.81
CA MET A 106 22.50 -12.52 -5.00
C MET A 106 23.52 -13.62 -4.82
N GLU A 107 24.66 -13.51 -5.48
CA GLU A 107 25.70 -14.54 -5.42
C GLU A 107 26.39 -14.56 -4.04
N ALA A 108 26.71 -13.40 -3.47
CA ALA A 108 27.43 -13.31 -2.20
C ALA A 108 26.61 -13.84 -1.00
N GLN A 109 25.29 -13.64 -1.03
CA GLN A 109 24.41 -14.02 0.07
C GLN A 109 23.63 -15.32 -0.22
N ALA A 110 23.81 -15.93 -1.39
CA ALA A 110 22.99 -17.05 -1.88
C ALA A 110 21.48 -16.77 -1.70
N ALA A 111 21.09 -15.54 -2.00
CA ALA A 111 19.74 -15.04 -1.81
C ALA A 111 18.85 -15.36 -3.01
N GLU A 112 17.54 -15.25 -2.79
CA GLU A 112 16.51 -15.56 -3.77
C GLU A 112 15.84 -14.29 -4.31
N LEU A 113 16.04 -13.16 -3.64
CA LEU A 113 15.58 -11.84 -4.04
C LEU A 113 16.61 -10.79 -3.63
N ALA A 114 17.01 -9.91 -4.56
CA ALA A 114 17.74 -8.69 -4.25
C ALA A 114 16.77 -7.52 -4.25
N VAL A 115 16.89 -6.61 -3.29
CA VAL A 115 16.13 -5.36 -3.25
C VAL A 115 17.10 -4.20 -3.08
N GLY A 116 17.05 -3.23 -3.99
CA GLY A 116 17.85 -2.02 -3.96
C GLY A 116 17.03 -0.78 -3.63
N ASP A 117 17.73 0.27 -3.22
CA ASP A 117 17.17 1.61 -3.13
C ASP A 117 16.96 2.19 -4.55
N PHE A 118 16.43 3.40 -4.64
CA PHE A 118 16.25 4.07 -5.92
C PHE A 118 16.29 5.58 -5.83
N TYR A 119 16.50 6.20 -6.98
CA TYR A 119 16.36 7.63 -7.18
C TYR A 119 14.97 7.95 -7.71
N ARG A 120 14.29 8.89 -7.08
CA ARG A 120 13.10 9.54 -7.62
C ARG A 120 13.49 10.84 -8.32
N VAL A 121 13.08 10.97 -9.57
CA VAL A 121 13.35 12.14 -10.43
C VAL A 121 12.06 12.93 -10.64
N VAL A 122 12.04 14.20 -10.22
CA VAL A 122 10.89 15.11 -10.36
C VAL A 122 11.38 16.45 -10.89
N ASP A 123 10.88 16.88 -12.04
CA ASP A 123 11.24 18.16 -12.67
C ASP A 123 12.77 18.37 -12.76
N GLY A 124 13.52 17.30 -13.05
CA GLY A 124 14.98 17.30 -13.14
C GLY A 124 15.73 17.20 -11.81
N ASN A 125 15.05 17.23 -10.66
CA ASN A 125 15.65 17.02 -9.34
C ASN A 125 15.65 15.54 -8.97
N VAL A 126 16.72 15.10 -8.32
CA VAL A 126 16.92 13.71 -7.90
C VAL A 126 16.86 13.60 -6.37
N SER A 127 16.11 12.63 -5.85
CA SER A 127 16.06 12.31 -4.42
C SER A 127 16.22 10.80 -4.21
N GLU A 128 17.07 10.41 -3.27
CA GLU A 128 17.25 9.00 -2.91
C GLU A 128 16.11 8.50 -2.04
N LYS A 129 15.69 7.25 -2.27
CA LYS A 129 14.63 6.56 -1.55
C LYS A 129 15.05 5.13 -1.26
N GLY A 130 15.08 4.81 0.03
CA GLY A 130 15.25 3.48 0.60
C GLY A 130 14.38 3.37 1.84
N SER A 131 13.90 2.15 2.13
CA SER A 131 13.02 1.90 3.29
C SER A 131 13.76 1.18 4.43
N ILE A 132 14.67 0.26 4.08
CA ILE A 132 15.35 -0.61 5.06
C ILE A 132 16.73 -0.04 5.40
N GLU A 133 16.92 0.30 6.68
CA GLU A 133 18.16 0.90 7.16
C GLU A 133 19.30 -0.11 7.34
N SER A 134 18.96 -1.38 7.55
CA SER A 134 19.93 -2.47 7.65
C SER A 134 20.26 -3.03 6.26
N GLY A 135 21.53 -2.95 5.86
CA GLY A 135 22.00 -3.64 4.65
C GLY A 135 22.33 -5.11 4.94
N GLY A 136 22.46 -5.92 3.89
CA GLY A 136 22.84 -7.34 4.03
C GLY A 136 21.65 -8.29 3.87
N MET A 137 21.72 -9.47 4.50
CA MET A 137 20.74 -10.52 4.31
C MET A 137 19.64 -10.46 5.37
N LEU A 138 18.40 -10.45 4.91
CA LEU A 138 17.22 -10.64 5.75
C LEU A 138 16.57 -11.99 5.46
N THR A 139 16.05 -12.63 6.51
CA THR A 139 15.08 -13.70 6.35
C THR A 139 13.75 -13.15 5.87
N LEU A 140 12.89 -13.99 5.30
CA LEU A 140 11.53 -13.60 4.92
C LEU A 140 10.76 -12.93 6.07
N GLN A 141 10.88 -13.44 7.30
CA GLN A 141 10.20 -12.87 8.46
C GLN A 141 10.73 -11.48 8.82
N GLN A 142 12.04 -11.27 8.78
CA GLN A 142 12.64 -9.95 9.03
C GLN A 142 12.24 -8.94 7.95
N TYR A 143 12.24 -9.35 6.67
CA TYR A 143 11.78 -8.50 5.58
C TYR A 143 10.29 -8.15 5.73
N ALA A 144 9.48 -9.12 6.15
CA ALA A 144 8.05 -8.91 6.41
C ALA A 144 7.82 -7.96 7.60
N ASP A 145 8.65 -8.05 8.65
CA ASP A 145 8.63 -7.10 9.78
C ASP A 145 8.99 -5.67 9.32
N GLU A 146 10.01 -5.48 8.48
CA GLU A 146 10.36 -4.18 7.90
C GLU A 146 9.21 -3.62 7.03
N MET A 147 8.58 -4.48 6.23
CA MET A 147 7.41 -4.11 5.41
C MET A 147 6.24 -3.63 6.29
N MET A 148 6.04 -4.21 7.48
CA MET A 148 5.00 -3.75 8.41
C MET A 148 5.23 -2.34 8.96
N LEU A 149 6.49 -1.88 9.04
CA LEU A 149 6.81 -0.54 9.53
C LEU A 149 6.40 0.55 8.55
N SER A 150 6.47 0.25 7.24
CA SER A 150 6.16 1.19 6.15
C SER A 150 5.39 0.50 5.00
N PRO A 151 4.17 0.00 5.25
CA PRO A 151 3.50 -0.95 4.36
C PRO A 151 2.96 -0.36 3.05
N ALA A 152 2.82 0.97 2.99
CA ALA A 152 2.45 1.72 1.78
C ALA A 152 3.67 2.32 1.06
N ASP A 153 4.89 1.96 1.46
CA ASP A 153 6.10 2.45 0.81
C ASP A 153 6.27 1.79 -0.56
N LEU A 154 6.46 2.62 -1.58
CA LEU A 154 6.68 2.22 -2.96
C LEU A 154 7.85 1.22 -3.08
N TYR A 155 8.83 1.32 -2.17
CA TYR A 155 9.97 0.42 -2.05
C TYR A 155 9.60 -1.07 -2.06
N TYR A 156 8.51 -1.44 -1.38
CA TYR A 156 8.05 -2.84 -1.31
C TYR A 156 7.20 -3.21 -2.53
N GLY A 157 6.42 -2.26 -3.06
CA GLY A 157 5.43 -2.51 -4.09
C GLY A 157 5.99 -2.67 -5.50
N VAL A 158 7.05 -1.94 -5.86
CA VAL A 158 7.55 -1.91 -7.25
C VAL A 158 8.39 -3.13 -7.62
N LEU A 159 8.44 -3.45 -8.91
CA LEU A 159 9.25 -4.56 -9.43
C LEU A 159 10.68 -4.15 -9.80
N TRP A 160 10.86 -2.91 -10.24
CA TRP A 160 12.08 -2.48 -10.93
C TRP A 160 13.28 -2.24 -10.01
N ASN A 161 13.08 -2.14 -8.70
CA ASN A 161 14.17 -2.06 -7.72
C ASN A 161 14.65 -3.43 -7.25
N LYS A 162 14.27 -4.51 -7.94
CA LYS A 162 14.51 -5.89 -7.51
C LYS A 162 15.17 -6.75 -8.59
N LEU A 163 15.87 -7.78 -8.14
CA LEU A 163 16.39 -8.86 -8.98
C LEU A 163 15.86 -10.20 -8.46
N TYR A 164 15.20 -10.96 -9.33
CA TYR A 164 14.48 -12.19 -8.99
C TYR A 164 15.21 -13.40 -9.55
N ARG A 165 15.13 -14.53 -8.86
CA ARG A 165 15.48 -15.84 -9.42
C ARG A 165 14.39 -16.33 -10.37
N ARG A 166 14.76 -16.57 -11.63
CA ARG A 166 13.81 -17.03 -12.65
C ARG A 166 13.26 -18.41 -12.33
N ASP A 167 14.07 -19.31 -11.76
CA ASP A 167 13.64 -20.67 -11.48
C ASP A 167 12.53 -20.74 -10.42
N ILE A 168 12.49 -19.80 -9.47
CA ILE A 168 11.38 -19.66 -8.51
C ILE A 168 10.11 -19.20 -9.24
N ILE A 169 10.22 -18.18 -10.10
CA ILE A 169 9.11 -17.69 -10.93
C ILE A 169 8.49 -18.84 -11.75
N GLU A 170 9.33 -19.63 -12.43
CA GLU A 170 8.87 -20.71 -13.29
C GLU A 170 8.35 -21.92 -12.51
N HIS A 171 9.00 -22.29 -11.40
CA HIS A 171 8.60 -23.45 -10.61
C HIS A 171 7.21 -23.28 -9.98
N TYR A 172 6.90 -22.07 -9.50
CA TYR A 172 5.61 -21.75 -8.87
C TYR A 172 4.59 -21.13 -9.83
N GLY A 173 4.97 -20.89 -11.10
CA GLY A 173 4.09 -20.32 -12.11
C GLY A 173 3.64 -18.89 -11.80
N ILE A 174 4.51 -18.09 -11.16
CA ILE A 174 4.18 -16.74 -10.71
C ILE A 174 4.03 -15.83 -11.94
N ARG A 175 2.87 -15.20 -12.08
CA ARG A 175 2.48 -14.36 -13.23
C ARG A 175 1.62 -13.20 -12.75
N MET A 176 1.55 -12.14 -13.54
CA MET A 176 0.69 -11.00 -13.26
C MET A 176 -0.74 -11.31 -13.70
N ASP A 177 -1.73 -10.98 -12.87
CA ASP A 177 -3.14 -11.07 -13.26
C ASP A 177 -3.47 -9.98 -14.28
N GLU A 178 -3.78 -10.39 -15.51
CA GLU A 178 -4.10 -9.48 -16.62
C GLU A 178 -5.43 -8.73 -16.41
N ASN A 179 -6.27 -9.18 -15.47
CA ASN A 179 -7.51 -8.49 -15.11
C ASN A 179 -7.28 -7.36 -14.08
N ILE A 180 -6.06 -7.24 -13.55
CA ILE A 180 -5.68 -6.21 -12.58
C ILE A 180 -4.80 -5.18 -13.29
N SER A 181 -5.33 -3.96 -13.42
CA SER A 181 -4.62 -2.85 -14.08
C SER A 181 -3.89 -1.92 -13.11
N TYR A 182 -3.88 -2.25 -11.83
CA TYR A 182 -3.23 -1.43 -10.80
C TYR A 182 -2.82 -2.27 -9.59
N SER A 183 -1.60 -2.04 -9.07
CA SER A 183 -0.99 -2.81 -7.98
C SER A 183 -0.69 -4.28 -8.34
N GLU A 184 -0.66 -4.61 -9.62
CA GLU A 184 -0.18 -5.88 -10.16
C GLU A 184 1.25 -6.19 -9.68
N ASP A 185 2.10 -5.16 -9.58
CA ASP A 185 3.48 -5.25 -9.09
C ASP A 185 3.55 -5.77 -7.65
N MET A 186 2.73 -5.18 -6.77
CA MET A 186 2.68 -5.56 -5.36
C MET A 186 2.19 -6.99 -5.21
N ILE A 187 1.18 -7.39 -5.98
CA ILE A 187 0.64 -8.76 -5.94
C ILE A 187 1.71 -9.76 -6.38
N PHE A 188 2.40 -9.49 -7.50
CA PHE A 188 3.51 -10.32 -7.97
C PHE A 188 4.61 -10.45 -6.91
N ASN A 189 4.98 -9.35 -6.25
CA ASN A 189 5.96 -9.37 -5.17
C ASN A 189 5.51 -10.22 -3.98
N LEU A 190 4.26 -10.08 -3.53
CA LEU A 190 3.73 -10.86 -2.42
C LEU A 190 3.68 -12.36 -2.75
N GLU A 191 3.27 -12.72 -3.98
CA GLU A 191 3.30 -14.11 -4.44
C GLU A 191 4.72 -14.67 -4.48
N TYR A 192 5.68 -13.91 -5.02
CA TYR A 192 7.08 -14.32 -5.06
C TYR A 192 7.68 -14.49 -3.65
N LEU A 193 7.37 -13.56 -2.74
CA LEU A 193 7.89 -13.58 -1.38
C LEU A 193 7.43 -14.81 -0.58
N LEU A 194 6.29 -15.44 -0.92
CA LEU A 194 5.85 -16.68 -0.29
C LEU A 194 6.78 -17.89 -0.56
N HIS A 195 7.67 -17.75 -1.54
CA HIS A 195 8.51 -18.82 -2.04
C HIS A 195 10.01 -18.59 -1.79
N VAL A 196 10.36 -17.54 -1.05
CA VAL A 196 11.76 -17.21 -0.71
C VAL A 196 12.00 -17.27 0.79
N LYS A 197 13.26 -17.44 1.16
CA LYS A 197 13.76 -17.48 2.54
C LYS A 197 14.77 -16.38 2.80
N ASN A 198 15.66 -16.12 1.85
CA ASN A 198 16.76 -15.19 1.99
C ASN A 198 16.65 -14.04 0.99
N ILE A 199 16.63 -12.82 1.49
CA ILE A 199 16.45 -11.58 0.73
C ILE A 199 17.65 -10.69 0.99
N ALA A 200 18.38 -10.30 -0.05
CA ALA A 200 19.50 -9.38 0.09
C ALA A 200 19.03 -7.93 -0.06
N ILE A 201 19.42 -7.09 0.88
CA ILE A 201 19.13 -5.66 0.91
C ILE A 201 20.39 -4.89 0.53
N LEU A 202 20.29 -4.22 -0.62
CA LEU A 202 21.32 -3.35 -1.18
C LEU A 202 20.99 -1.89 -0.87
N LYS A 203 21.80 -1.27 0.01
CA LYS A 203 21.72 0.16 0.33
C LYS A 203 22.41 1.02 -0.73
N ALA A 204 22.01 0.83 -1.98
CA ALA A 204 22.48 1.61 -3.10
C ALA A 204 21.33 1.79 -4.09
N PRO A 205 21.17 3.00 -4.65
CA PRO A 205 20.15 3.24 -5.65
C PRO A 205 20.48 2.51 -6.94
N VAL A 206 19.58 1.61 -7.36
CA VAL A 206 19.73 0.77 -8.57
C VAL A 206 18.82 1.20 -9.72
N TYR A 207 18.10 2.31 -9.54
CA TYR A 207 17.05 2.72 -10.47
C TYR A 207 16.79 4.22 -10.42
N TYR A 208 16.46 4.83 -11.56
CA TYR A 208 15.95 6.19 -11.65
C TYR A 208 14.48 6.16 -12.09
N TYR A 209 13.59 6.39 -11.12
CA TYR A 209 12.15 6.49 -11.31
C TYR A 209 11.75 7.93 -11.69
N GLN A 210 11.36 8.13 -12.95
CA GLN A 210 10.93 9.40 -13.52
C GLN A 210 9.45 9.66 -13.22
N TYR A 211 9.21 10.52 -12.24
CA TYR A 211 7.86 10.99 -11.99
C TYR A 211 7.45 12.02 -13.04
N THR A 212 6.30 11.79 -13.68
CA THR A 212 5.66 12.74 -14.60
C THR A 212 4.23 13.01 -14.14
N LYS A 213 3.82 14.29 -14.06
CA LYS A 213 2.42 14.67 -13.77
C LYS A 213 1.49 14.12 -14.86
N GLY A 214 0.36 13.50 -14.49
CA GLY A 214 -0.54 12.83 -15.43
C GLY A 214 -0.18 11.38 -15.79
N SER A 215 0.76 10.74 -15.08
CA SER A 215 1.06 9.30 -15.19
C SER A 215 -0.19 8.45 -14.87
N LEU A 216 -0.17 7.15 -15.18
CA LEU A 216 -1.25 6.19 -14.84
C LEU A 216 -1.67 6.27 -13.37
N VAL A 217 -0.73 6.62 -12.48
CA VAL A 217 -0.96 6.85 -11.04
C VAL A 217 -1.86 8.07 -10.75
N ASP A 218 -1.95 9.02 -11.69
CA ASP A 218 -2.69 10.29 -11.57
C ASP A 218 -4.04 10.26 -12.32
N GLN A 219 -4.37 9.15 -12.99
CA GLN A 219 -5.65 8.99 -13.66
C GLN A 219 -6.74 8.62 -12.65
N SER A 220 -7.89 9.29 -12.73
CA SER A 220 -9.03 9.02 -11.86
C SER A 220 -9.62 7.64 -12.15
N LEU A 221 -9.17 6.62 -11.43
CA LEU A 221 -9.87 5.34 -11.36
C LEU A 221 -11.30 5.58 -10.89
N ASN A 222 -12.27 4.90 -11.50
CA ASN A 222 -13.63 4.90 -10.98
C ASN A 222 -13.66 4.25 -9.58
N LEU A 223 -14.64 4.64 -8.75
CA LEU A 223 -14.71 4.22 -7.35
C LEU A 223 -14.75 2.69 -7.20
N SER A 224 -15.53 2.01 -8.03
CA SER A 224 -15.68 0.55 -7.99
C SER A 224 -14.38 -0.19 -8.30
N SER A 225 -13.61 0.26 -9.28
CA SER A 225 -12.29 -0.28 -9.60
C SER A 225 -11.30 -0.03 -8.46
N THR A 226 -11.33 1.15 -7.85
CA THR A 226 -10.49 1.49 -6.69
C THR A 226 -10.80 0.59 -5.48
N ILE A 227 -12.07 0.30 -5.21
CA ILE A 227 -12.50 -0.58 -4.11
C ILE A 227 -12.07 -2.03 -4.39
N LYS A 228 -12.33 -2.54 -5.60
CA LYS A 228 -11.91 -3.91 -5.98
C LYS A 228 -10.40 -4.07 -5.84
N MET A 229 -9.63 -3.12 -6.35
CA MET A 229 -8.18 -3.08 -6.24
C MET A 229 -7.71 -3.10 -4.78
N LYS A 230 -8.21 -2.19 -3.94
CA LYS A 230 -7.85 -2.16 -2.51
C LYS A 230 -8.19 -3.48 -1.83
N LYS A 231 -9.37 -4.05 -2.09
CA LYS A 231 -9.79 -5.35 -1.52
C LYS A 231 -8.86 -6.49 -1.94
N SER A 232 -8.46 -6.54 -3.21
CA SER A 232 -7.53 -7.55 -3.71
C SER A 232 -6.16 -7.44 -3.02
N VAL A 233 -5.56 -6.24 -3.02
CA VAL A 233 -4.25 -6.02 -2.37
C VAL A 233 -4.30 -6.39 -0.89
N ILE A 234 -5.37 -6.01 -0.19
CA ILE A 234 -5.60 -6.37 1.22
C ILE A 234 -5.66 -7.89 1.40
N GLY A 235 -6.36 -8.59 0.51
CA GLY A 235 -6.47 -10.05 0.52
C GLY A 235 -5.09 -10.72 0.42
N TYR A 236 -4.31 -10.33 -0.59
CA TYR A 236 -2.95 -10.85 -0.80
C TYR A 236 -2.01 -10.49 0.35
N TYR A 237 -2.06 -9.24 0.83
CA TYR A 237 -1.24 -8.78 1.95
C TYR A 237 -1.54 -9.60 3.21
N ASN A 238 -2.82 -9.77 3.55
CA ASN A 238 -3.22 -10.55 4.70
C ASN A 238 -2.83 -12.03 4.57
N GLU A 239 -3.01 -12.62 3.39
CA GLU A 239 -2.61 -14.00 3.13
C GLU A 239 -1.10 -14.20 3.24
N PHE A 240 -0.31 -13.25 2.73
CA PHE A 240 1.14 -13.24 2.83
C PHE A 240 1.57 -13.34 4.30
N PHE A 241 1.11 -12.43 5.15
CA PHE A 241 1.49 -12.43 6.57
C PHE A 241 1.01 -13.67 7.31
N ARG A 242 -0.18 -14.17 6.97
CA ARG A 242 -0.73 -15.41 7.56
C ARG A 242 0.12 -16.63 7.20
N LYS A 243 0.76 -16.66 6.03
CA LYS A 243 1.64 -17.75 5.59
C LYS A 243 3.08 -17.59 6.09
N THR A 244 3.54 -16.36 6.27
CA THR A 244 4.91 -16.05 6.71
C THR A 244 5.14 -16.26 8.21
N PHE A 245 4.13 -15.97 9.02
CA PHE A 245 4.20 -16.08 10.48
C PHE A 245 3.39 -17.28 10.99
N ASP A 246 3.85 -17.91 12.07
CA ASP A 246 3.05 -18.92 12.76
C ASP A 246 1.81 -18.27 13.42
N ALA A 247 0.84 -19.09 13.82
CA ALA A 247 -0.44 -18.56 14.31
C ALA A 247 -0.27 -17.58 15.50
N PRO A 248 0.59 -17.83 16.51
CA PRO A 248 0.86 -16.85 17.55
C PRO A 248 1.52 -15.55 17.04
N ALA A 249 2.60 -15.65 16.24
CA ALA A 249 3.33 -14.48 15.75
C ALA A 249 2.50 -13.63 14.77
N TYR A 250 1.62 -14.26 13.99
CA TYR A 250 0.66 -13.59 13.12
C TYR A 250 -0.39 -12.83 13.94
N GLN A 251 -0.92 -13.43 15.01
CA GLN A 251 -1.91 -12.78 15.87
C GLN A 251 -1.38 -11.51 16.53
N GLU A 252 -0.14 -11.52 17.03
CA GLU A 252 0.52 -10.34 17.61
C GLU A 252 0.69 -9.19 16.61
N ARG A 253 0.75 -9.50 15.32
CA ARG A 253 0.95 -8.53 14.23
C ARG A 253 -0.35 -8.08 13.56
N LEU A 254 -1.48 -8.73 13.83
CA LEU A 254 -2.78 -8.37 13.28
C LEU A 254 -3.10 -6.88 13.44
N PRO A 255 -2.87 -6.21 14.59
CA PRO A 255 -3.16 -4.79 14.73
C PRO A 255 -2.38 -3.90 13.75
N VAL A 256 -1.14 -4.27 13.42
CA VAL A 256 -0.28 -3.53 12.46
C VAL A 256 -0.73 -3.81 11.03
N ILE A 257 -1.05 -5.06 10.71
CA ILE A 257 -1.65 -5.47 9.43
C ILE A 257 -3.00 -4.79 9.20
N TYR A 258 -3.81 -4.62 10.25
CA TYR A 258 -5.07 -3.87 10.20
C TYR A 258 -4.85 -2.35 10.16
N GLY A 259 -3.77 -1.84 10.76
CA GLY A 259 -3.34 -0.44 10.65
C GLY A 259 -2.99 -0.02 9.22
N TYR A 260 -2.47 -0.93 8.40
CA TYR A 260 -2.32 -0.75 6.95
C TYR A 260 -3.66 -0.50 6.26
N LEU A 261 -4.75 -1.18 6.66
CA LEU A 261 -6.08 -0.98 6.08
C LEU A 261 -6.59 0.45 6.30
N LEU A 262 -6.25 1.04 7.45
CA LEU A 262 -6.58 2.42 7.80
C LEU A 262 -5.71 3.42 7.03
N ALA A 263 -4.40 3.16 6.90
CA ALA A 263 -3.50 4.03 6.16
C ALA A 263 -3.87 4.11 4.66
N VAL A 264 -4.13 2.96 4.04
CA VAL A 264 -4.54 2.88 2.62
C VAL A 264 -5.95 3.43 2.38
N SER A 265 -6.81 3.51 3.41
CA SER A 265 -8.17 4.08 3.29
C SER A 265 -8.24 5.60 3.46
N HIS A 266 -7.29 6.20 4.18
CA HIS A 266 -7.14 7.65 4.32
C HIS A 266 -6.42 8.30 3.14
N ASP A 267 -5.52 7.56 2.47
CA ASP A 267 -4.86 8.06 1.27
C ASP A 267 -5.79 7.97 0.05
N SER A 268 -6.28 9.14 -0.38
CA SER A 268 -6.51 9.35 -1.81
C SER A 268 -5.14 9.25 -2.46
N LEU A 269 -4.78 8.07 -3.00
CA LEU A 269 -3.54 7.85 -3.78
C LEU A 269 -2.36 8.62 -3.17
N ALA A 270 -1.74 8.10 -2.09
CA ALA A 270 -0.56 8.66 -1.43
C ALA A 270 -0.01 9.91 -2.15
N LEU A 271 -0.55 11.10 -1.81
CA LEU A 271 -0.13 12.33 -2.47
C LEU A 271 1.37 12.47 -2.15
N PRO A 272 2.28 12.41 -3.14
CA PRO A 272 3.71 12.25 -2.87
C PRO A 272 4.41 13.51 -2.34
N PHE A 273 3.63 14.47 -1.82
CA PHE A 273 4.03 15.84 -1.62
C PHE A 273 3.83 16.26 -0.17
N THR A 274 4.79 15.91 0.69
CA THR A 274 5.23 16.82 1.75
C THR A 274 6.76 16.73 1.94
N PRO A 275 7.51 17.83 1.72
CA PRO A 275 8.89 17.95 2.19
C PRO A 275 8.89 17.90 3.72
N GLY A 276 9.67 16.98 4.31
CA GLY A 276 9.75 16.82 5.77
C GLY A 276 9.04 15.59 6.35
N THR A 277 8.69 14.60 5.53
CA THR A 277 8.30 13.27 6.01
C THR A 277 9.39 12.70 6.92
N ARG A 278 9.07 12.56 8.21
CA ARG A 278 9.98 12.10 9.26
C ARG A 278 9.53 10.71 9.70
N LYS A 279 10.48 9.81 9.92
CA LYS A 279 10.29 8.49 10.53
C LYS A 279 9.43 8.67 11.81
N LEU A 280 8.29 7.97 11.89
CA LEU A 280 7.61 7.77 13.17
C LEU A 280 8.61 7.07 14.08
N GLN A 281 8.96 7.69 15.21
CA GLN A 281 9.90 7.08 16.14
C GLN A 281 9.32 5.75 16.66
N GLU A 282 10.18 4.75 16.78
CA GLU A 282 9.85 3.45 17.36
C GLU A 282 9.11 3.65 18.70
N GLY A 283 7.90 3.10 18.81
CA GLY A 283 7.14 3.04 20.06
C GLY A 283 5.89 3.90 20.17
N GLU A 284 5.61 4.81 19.23
CA GLU A 284 4.40 5.67 19.33
C GLU A 284 3.12 5.03 18.77
N ALA A 285 3.21 4.10 17.81
CA ALA A 285 2.04 3.44 17.21
C ALA A 285 1.35 2.42 18.16
N LEU A 286 2.10 1.80 19.07
CA LEU A 286 1.63 0.71 19.94
C LEU A 286 1.07 1.19 21.30
N SER A 287 1.41 2.41 21.76
CA SER A 287 0.87 2.93 23.03
C SER A 287 -0.52 3.57 22.88
N ALA A 288 -0.94 3.88 21.65
CA ALA A 288 -2.23 4.50 21.35
C ALA A 288 -3.42 3.53 21.39
N LEU A 289 -3.16 2.22 21.27
CA LEU A 289 -4.19 1.17 21.24
C LEU A 289 -4.53 0.61 22.63
N SER A 290 -3.71 0.87 23.65
CA SER A 290 -3.93 0.39 25.02
C SER A 290 -4.78 1.34 25.87
N GLY A 291 -5.66 2.13 25.25
CA GLY A 291 -6.47 3.16 25.91
C GLY A 291 -7.95 2.99 25.64
N ASP A 292 -8.65 2.29 26.55
CA ASP A 292 -10.09 2.42 26.79
C ASP A 292 -11.02 2.16 25.58
N CYS A 293 -10.70 1.18 24.73
CA CYS A 293 -11.67 0.67 23.76
C CYS A 293 -12.66 -0.27 24.47
N GLY A 294 -13.82 0.26 24.84
CA GLY A 294 -14.96 -0.50 25.34
C GLY A 294 -15.45 -1.55 24.35
N THR A 295 -16.18 -2.53 24.86
CA THR A 295 -16.58 -3.80 24.22
C THR A 295 -17.64 -3.66 23.12
N GLY A 296 -17.63 -2.58 22.34
CA GLY A 296 -18.75 -2.22 21.48
C GLY A 296 -18.41 -1.62 20.12
N PHE A 297 -17.14 -1.62 19.68
CA PHE A 297 -16.79 -1.16 18.33
C PHE A 297 -16.42 -2.35 17.43
N PRO A 298 -17.38 -2.93 16.69
CA PRO A 298 -17.05 -3.66 15.48
C PRO A 298 -16.26 -2.73 14.57
N ILE A 299 -15.26 -3.27 13.89
CA ILE A 299 -14.38 -2.52 12.98
C ILE A 299 -15.18 -2.24 11.71
N HIS A 300 -16.11 -1.30 11.82
CA HIS A 300 -17.25 -1.17 10.93
C HIS A 300 -16.93 -0.37 9.66
N SER A 301 -15.94 0.52 9.65
CA SER A 301 -16.04 1.65 8.70
C SER A 301 -14.75 2.37 8.31
N ALA A 302 -13.56 1.80 8.54
CA ALA A 302 -12.30 2.41 8.10
C ALA A 302 -12.28 2.73 6.58
N VAL A 303 -13.04 1.98 5.79
CA VAL A 303 -13.01 1.97 4.32
C VAL A 303 -14.35 2.37 3.68
N LEU A 304 -15.47 2.28 4.38
CA LEU A 304 -16.78 2.23 3.74
C LEU A 304 -17.31 3.56 3.18
N GLU A 305 -16.64 4.70 3.38
CA GLU A 305 -16.57 5.83 2.43
C GLU A 305 -16.09 7.11 3.13
N THR A 306 -14.77 7.31 3.28
CA THR A 306 -14.22 8.56 3.81
C THR A 306 -14.71 9.82 3.05
N ARG A 307 -15.16 9.64 1.80
CA ARG A 307 -15.77 10.71 0.98
C ARG A 307 -17.30 10.81 1.08
N LEU A 308 -18.05 9.70 1.14
CA LEU A 308 -19.52 9.74 1.24
C LEU A 308 -19.94 10.10 2.66
N LEU A 309 -19.40 9.39 3.67
CA LEU A 309 -19.58 9.74 5.08
C LEU A 309 -19.11 11.18 5.33
N GLY A 310 -17.96 11.58 4.75
CA GLY A 310 -17.47 12.96 4.80
C GLY A 310 -18.49 13.97 4.24
N ARG A 311 -19.10 13.71 3.07
CA ARG A 311 -20.12 14.58 2.48
C ARG A 311 -21.42 14.65 3.29
N TYR A 312 -21.88 13.53 3.83
CA TYR A 312 -23.07 13.53 4.68
C TYR A 312 -22.81 14.26 6.00
N LEU A 313 -21.64 14.03 6.62
CA LEU A 313 -21.22 14.74 7.82
C LEU A 313 -21.00 16.23 7.56
N GLU A 314 -20.43 16.64 6.43
CA GLU A 314 -20.33 18.05 6.04
C GLU A 314 -21.71 18.68 5.88
N THR A 315 -22.65 17.99 5.24
CA THR A 315 -24.01 18.47 5.03
C THR A 315 -24.74 18.66 6.36
N LEU A 316 -24.64 17.66 7.24
CA LEU A 316 -25.18 17.68 8.58
C LEU A 316 -24.51 18.77 9.44
N GLY A 317 -23.19 18.89 9.33
CA GLY A 317 -22.41 19.92 10.01
C GLY A 317 -22.87 21.32 9.61
N ARG A 318 -23.04 21.60 8.31
CA ARG A 318 -23.57 22.89 7.83
C ARG A 318 -24.97 23.18 8.35
N LYS A 319 -25.85 22.18 8.39
CA LYS A 319 -27.21 22.31 8.92
C LYS A 319 -27.21 22.77 10.39
N HIS A 320 -26.24 22.31 11.18
CA HIS A 320 -26.11 22.60 12.61
C HIS A 320 -25.02 23.64 12.94
N GLY A 321 -24.46 24.35 11.95
CA GLY A 321 -23.42 25.36 12.17
C GLY A 321 -22.09 24.80 12.70
N MET A 322 -21.83 23.52 12.46
CA MET A 322 -20.62 22.82 12.88
C MET A 322 -19.59 22.73 11.77
N ASP A 323 -18.32 22.77 12.18
CA ASP A 323 -17.22 22.40 11.29
C ASP A 323 -17.08 20.87 11.24
N GLU A 324 -16.34 20.39 10.25
CA GLU A 324 -16.14 18.96 9.99
C GLU A 324 -15.55 18.23 11.22
N ALA A 325 -14.61 18.87 11.91
CA ALA A 325 -13.98 18.29 13.09
C ALA A 325 -14.99 18.03 14.21
N ARG A 326 -15.88 19.00 14.50
CA ARG A 326 -16.91 18.89 15.54
C ARG A 326 -17.95 17.81 15.23
N ILE A 327 -18.52 17.82 14.03
CA ILE A 327 -19.56 16.83 13.67
C ILE A 327 -18.99 15.41 13.61
N ARG A 328 -17.73 15.26 13.19
CA ARG A 328 -17.05 13.96 13.14
C ARG A 328 -16.74 13.40 14.52
N LEU A 329 -16.36 14.25 15.48
CA LEU A 329 -16.22 13.85 16.89
C LEU A 329 -17.56 13.41 17.47
N LEU A 330 -18.62 14.18 17.25
CA LEU A 330 -19.96 13.82 17.71
C LEU A 330 -20.45 12.49 17.12
N TYR A 331 -20.22 12.26 15.82
CA TYR A 331 -20.50 10.97 15.19
C TYR A 331 -19.75 9.82 15.86
N CYS A 332 -18.42 9.94 16.05
CA CYS A 332 -17.64 8.91 16.71
C CYS A 332 -18.10 8.65 18.15
N MET A 333 -18.43 9.69 18.91
CA MET A 333 -18.88 9.56 20.30
C MET A 333 -20.29 8.95 20.42
N GLU A 334 -21.21 9.27 19.50
CA GLU A 334 -22.54 8.63 19.41
C GLU A 334 -22.39 7.13 19.14
N LYS A 335 -21.50 6.76 18.22
CA LYS A 335 -21.24 5.36 17.86
C LYS A 335 -20.68 4.54 19.01
N MET A 336 -19.74 5.12 19.75
CA MET A 336 -19.09 4.43 20.86
C MET A 336 -20.06 4.15 22.01
N LYS A 337 -21.08 5.01 22.21
CA LYS A 337 -22.05 4.95 23.32
C LYS A 337 -21.43 4.85 24.72
N GLU A 338 -20.12 5.09 24.82
CA GLU A 338 -19.31 5.05 26.03
C GLU A 338 -18.41 6.29 26.09
N PRO A 339 -17.99 6.73 27.30
CA PRO A 339 -17.10 7.88 27.44
C PRO A 339 -15.75 7.67 26.74
N CYS A 340 -15.38 8.57 25.83
CA CYS A 340 -14.18 8.49 25.00
C CYS A 340 -13.04 9.40 25.53
N SER A 341 -11.79 8.94 25.42
CA SER A 341 -10.61 9.78 25.71
C SER A 341 -10.20 10.62 24.50
N VAL A 342 -9.40 11.67 24.70
CA VAL A 342 -8.83 12.46 23.58
C VAL A 342 -7.97 11.56 22.68
N GLU A 343 -7.20 10.64 23.26
CA GLU A 343 -6.38 9.68 22.50
C GLU A 343 -7.26 8.79 21.61
N SER A 344 -8.35 8.23 22.15
CA SER A 344 -9.30 7.40 21.39
C SER A 344 -9.95 8.20 20.26
N LEU A 345 -10.29 9.47 20.51
CA LEU A 345 -10.91 10.35 19.50
C LEU A 345 -9.92 10.74 18.39
N CYS A 346 -8.65 10.98 18.71
CA CYS A 346 -7.61 11.20 17.69
C CYS A 346 -7.49 9.99 16.77
N LEU A 347 -7.51 8.78 17.35
CA LEU A 347 -7.43 7.53 16.60
C LEU A 347 -8.65 7.33 15.70
N LEU A 348 -9.86 7.45 16.25
CA LEU A 348 -11.11 7.22 15.52
C LEU A 348 -11.35 8.22 14.38
N THR A 349 -10.85 9.44 14.54
CA THR A 349 -11.05 10.51 13.55
C THR A 349 -9.85 10.69 12.62
N GLY A 350 -8.68 10.15 12.95
CA GLY A 350 -7.41 10.45 12.27
C GLY A 350 -6.96 11.91 12.44
N MET A 351 -7.60 12.68 13.33
CA MET A 351 -7.24 14.07 13.57
C MET A 351 -6.06 14.19 14.54
N GLY A 352 -5.19 15.16 14.28
CA GLY A 352 -4.12 15.50 15.21
C GLY A 352 -4.67 16.00 16.56
N LYS A 353 -3.96 15.67 17.64
CA LYS A 353 -4.32 16.04 19.03
C LYS A 353 -4.70 17.52 19.22
N PRO A 354 -3.99 18.51 18.61
CA PRO A 354 -4.39 19.92 18.72
C PRO A 354 -5.79 20.20 18.15
N ALA A 355 -6.14 19.57 17.03
CA ALA A 355 -7.44 19.77 16.38
C ALA A 355 -8.57 19.17 17.23
N VAL A 356 -8.37 17.97 17.76
CA VAL A 356 -9.34 17.33 18.67
C VAL A 356 -9.55 18.15 19.93
N ILE A 357 -8.49 18.66 20.56
CA ILE A 357 -8.60 19.50 21.77
C ILE A 357 -9.41 20.77 21.49
N VAL A 358 -9.13 21.46 20.38
CA VAL A 358 -9.86 22.69 20.02
C VAL A 358 -11.34 22.41 19.72
N ALA A 359 -11.63 21.35 18.97
CA ALA A 359 -13.00 20.98 18.65
C ALA A 359 -13.78 20.51 19.89
N MET A 360 -13.16 19.71 20.76
CA MET A 360 -13.76 19.28 22.04
C MET A 360 -14.03 20.44 22.99
N ALA A 361 -13.14 21.43 23.06
CA ALA A 361 -13.37 22.63 23.88
C ALA A 361 -14.61 23.40 23.43
N ARG A 362 -14.84 23.49 22.12
CA ARG A 362 -16.04 24.10 21.54
C ARG A 362 -17.28 23.27 21.83
N LEU A 363 -17.23 21.96 21.59
CA LEU A 363 -18.36 21.06 21.89
C LEU A 363 -18.76 21.07 23.37
N LEU A 364 -17.80 21.21 24.28
CA LEU A 364 -18.05 21.38 25.72
C LEU A 364 -18.77 22.70 26.03
N ALA A 365 -18.34 23.79 25.38
CA ALA A 365 -18.96 25.10 25.53
C ALA A 365 -20.39 25.11 24.96
N ASP A 366 -20.60 24.40 23.85
CA ASP A 366 -21.88 24.24 23.17
C ASP A 366 -22.81 23.23 23.90
N GLY A 367 -22.34 22.55 24.95
CA GLY A 367 -23.12 21.60 25.75
C GLY A 367 -23.37 20.25 25.08
N GLN A 368 -22.70 19.96 23.96
CA GLN A 368 -22.93 18.78 23.13
C GLN A 368 -22.14 17.55 23.56
N VAL A 369 -21.16 17.76 24.45
CA VAL A 369 -20.40 16.71 25.12
C VAL A 369 -20.27 17.03 26.60
N LYS A 370 -20.21 16.00 27.43
CA LYS A 370 -20.05 16.13 28.88
C LYS A 370 -18.73 15.52 29.33
N ARG A 371 -18.05 16.20 30.26
CA ARG A 371 -16.85 15.69 30.91
C ARG A 371 -17.23 14.75 32.05
N GLU A 372 -16.73 13.52 32.05
CA GLU A 372 -17.09 12.48 33.03
C GLU A 372 -16.06 12.28 34.15
N SER A 373 -14.83 12.82 34.03
CA SER A 373 -13.77 12.65 35.05
C SER A 373 -13.11 13.98 35.47
N PRO A 374 -12.77 14.17 36.76
CA PRO A 374 -12.07 15.37 37.24
C PRO A 374 -10.56 15.35 36.92
N LEU A 375 -9.93 16.53 36.91
CA LEU A 375 -8.49 16.71 36.61
C LEU A 375 -7.62 15.78 37.48
N GLY A 376 -7.02 14.75 36.87
CA GLY A 376 -6.06 13.86 37.54
C GLY A 376 -5.99 12.43 36.99
N SER A 377 -7.07 11.92 36.39
CA SER A 377 -7.07 10.72 35.54
C SER A 377 -7.26 11.13 34.07
N LYS A 378 -6.93 10.25 33.10
CA LYS A 378 -7.14 10.54 31.66
C LYS A 378 -8.56 11.07 31.45
N GLU A 379 -8.69 12.31 30.93
CA GLU A 379 -10.00 12.95 30.76
C GLU A 379 -10.87 12.18 29.76
N ARG A 380 -12.11 11.88 30.14
CA ARG A 380 -13.09 11.19 29.29
C ARG A 380 -14.34 12.04 29.07
N PHE A 381 -14.92 11.90 27.88
CA PHE A 381 -16.03 12.70 27.40
C PHE A 381 -17.16 11.82 26.88
N SER A 382 -18.39 12.11 27.27
CA SER A 382 -19.60 11.44 26.79
C SER A 382 -20.37 12.33 25.82
N PHE A 383 -21.06 11.70 24.87
CA PHE A 383 -21.94 12.36 23.91
C PHE A 383 -23.20 12.88 24.60
N GLN A 384 -23.59 14.15 24.35
CA GLN A 384 -24.75 14.82 24.95
C GLN A 384 -25.53 15.69 23.93
N ALA A 385 -25.67 15.22 22.69
CA ALA A 385 -26.49 15.88 21.67
C ALA A 385 -27.66 15.00 21.23
N PRO A 386 -28.71 14.82 22.05
CA PRO A 386 -29.87 13.98 21.72
C PRO A 386 -30.56 14.41 20.42
N GLU A 387 -30.58 15.71 20.11
CA GLU A 387 -31.12 16.29 18.88
C GLU A 387 -30.40 15.83 17.61
N LEU A 388 -29.13 15.41 17.72
CA LEU A 388 -28.34 14.89 16.60
C LEU A 388 -28.38 13.36 16.51
N THR A 389 -28.90 12.68 17.53
CA THR A 389 -28.84 11.21 17.60
C THR A 389 -29.60 10.55 16.46
N GLU A 390 -30.83 10.99 16.19
CA GLU A 390 -31.63 10.43 15.10
C GLU A 390 -31.04 10.74 13.72
N GLU A 391 -30.46 11.93 13.55
CA GLU A 391 -29.85 12.35 12.28
C GLU A 391 -28.54 11.59 11.98
N LEU A 392 -27.72 11.35 13.00
CA LEU A 392 -26.51 10.54 12.88
C LEU A 392 -26.85 9.06 12.59
N GLN A 393 -27.90 8.53 13.22
CA GLN A 393 -28.37 7.16 12.95
C GLN A 393 -29.04 7.01 11.58
N GLN A 394 -29.73 8.06 11.09
CA GLN A 394 -30.27 8.07 9.73
C GLN A 394 -29.14 8.12 8.69
N LEU A 395 -28.10 8.91 8.96
CA LEU A 395 -26.91 8.96 8.12
C LEU A 395 -26.31 7.56 7.93
N ASP A 396 -26.24 6.75 8.99
CA ASP A 396 -25.74 5.38 8.87
C ASP A 396 -26.60 4.50 7.98
N ARG A 397 -27.94 4.63 8.10
CA ARG A 397 -28.87 3.90 7.25
C ARG A 397 -28.75 4.30 5.80
N ASP A 398 -28.53 5.59 5.52
CA ASP A 398 -28.36 6.10 4.17
C ASP A 398 -27.04 5.62 3.56
N VAL A 399 -25.95 5.60 4.33
CA VAL A 399 -24.67 5.04 3.91
C VAL A 399 -24.80 3.54 3.66
N ASP A 400 -25.35 2.77 4.60
CA ASP A 400 -25.60 1.33 4.44
C ASP A 400 -26.44 1.05 3.18
N ALA A 401 -27.50 1.83 2.95
CA ALA A 401 -28.36 1.65 1.78
C ALA A 401 -27.61 1.83 0.45
N VAL A 402 -26.65 2.74 0.39
CA VAL A 402 -25.78 2.94 -0.78
C VAL A 402 -24.77 1.81 -0.89
N CYS A 403 -24.10 1.45 0.19
CA CYS A 403 -23.04 0.45 0.20
C CYS A 403 -23.57 -0.96 -0.11
N PHE A 404 -24.81 -1.26 0.27
CA PHE A 404 -25.43 -2.58 0.11
C PHE A 404 -26.55 -2.61 -0.94
N ALA A 405 -26.65 -1.60 -1.82
CA ALA A 405 -27.73 -1.47 -2.81
C ALA A 405 -27.91 -2.68 -3.73
N GLU A 406 -26.83 -3.43 -4.00
CA GLU A 406 -26.84 -4.62 -4.88
C GLU A 406 -26.73 -5.95 -4.09
N PHE A 407 -26.75 -5.90 -2.75
CA PHE A 407 -26.62 -7.09 -1.91
C PHE A 407 -28.00 -7.65 -1.55
N THR A 408 -28.09 -8.98 -1.49
CA THR A 408 -29.25 -9.66 -0.90
C THR A 408 -29.21 -9.56 0.63
N GLU A 409 -30.37 -9.67 1.28
CA GLU A 409 -30.45 -9.64 2.75
C GLU A 409 -29.59 -10.73 3.42
N GLU A 410 -29.45 -11.90 2.78
CA GLU A 410 -28.60 -12.97 3.30
C GLU A 410 -27.11 -12.62 3.18
N GLU A 411 -26.67 -11.99 2.10
CA GLU A 411 -25.28 -11.52 1.95
C GLU A 411 -24.95 -10.42 2.96
N ILE A 412 -25.88 -9.49 3.19
CA ILE A 412 -25.75 -8.45 4.23
C ILE A 412 -25.64 -9.13 5.60
N ARG A 413 -26.48 -10.12 5.89
CA ARG A 413 -26.44 -10.85 7.16
C ARG A 413 -25.13 -11.60 7.38
N GLN A 414 -24.63 -12.30 6.37
CA GLN A 414 -23.33 -12.99 6.46
C GLN A 414 -22.18 -12.01 6.65
N TYR A 415 -22.24 -10.85 5.97
CA TYR A 415 -21.28 -9.77 6.16
C TYR A 415 -21.28 -9.26 7.62
N ARG A 416 -22.45 -8.98 8.20
CA ARG A 416 -22.57 -8.53 9.60
C ARG A 416 -22.05 -9.56 10.61
N ILE A 417 -22.30 -10.86 10.38
CA ILE A 417 -21.79 -11.93 11.24
C ILE A 417 -20.25 -11.99 11.18
N LEU A 418 -19.67 -11.87 9.98
CA LEU A 418 -18.22 -11.86 9.82
C LEU A 418 -17.59 -10.64 10.51
N GLU A 419 -18.21 -9.49 10.36
CA GLU A 419 -17.80 -8.23 10.97
C GLU A 419 -17.75 -8.30 12.51
N GLU A 420 -18.83 -8.79 13.13
CA GLU A 420 -18.93 -8.97 14.58
C GLU A 420 -17.84 -9.92 15.10
N ARG A 421 -17.58 -11.02 14.36
CA ARG A 421 -16.51 -11.96 14.71
C ARG A 421 -15.13 -11.32 14.64
N ILE A 422 -14.86 -10.49 13.63
CA ILE A 422 -13.59 -9.76 13.51
C ILE A 422 -13.42 -8.80 14.69
N GLY A 423 -14.46 -8.02 15.02
CA GLY A 423 -14.45 -7.11 16.16
C GLY A 423 -14.18 -7.83 17.48
N ASN A 424 -14.88 -8.94 17.74
CA ASN A 424 -14.71 -9.74 18.95
C ASN A 424 -13.31 -10.36 19.06
N CYS A 425 -12.73 -10.83 17.96
CA CYS A 425 -11.35 -11.34 17.93
C CYS A 425 -10.34 -10.26 18.33
N ILE A 426 -10.51 -9.04 17.80
CA ILE A 426 -9.60 -7.93 18.08
C ILE A 426 -9.73 -7.45 19.52
N LEU A 427 -10.95 -7.35 20.02
CA LEU A 427 -11.21 -7.00 21.42
C LEU A 427 -10.59 -8.04 22.39
N HIS A 428 -10.79 -9.33 22.12
CA HIS A 428 -10.21 -10.41 22.92
C HIS A 428 -8.67 -10.35 22.94
N HIS A 429 -8.05 -10.05 21.80
CA HIS A 429 -6.60 -9.90 21.71
C HIS A 429 -6.08 -8.69 22.50
N LEU A 430 -6.74 -7.53 22.35
CA LEU A 430 -6.41 -6.30 23.09
C LEU A 430 -6.54 -6.48 24.61
N GLN A 431 -7.58 -7.20 25.07
CA GLN A 431 -7.76 -7.50 26.49
C GLN A 431 -6.67 -8.42 27.04
N ALA A 432 -6.25 -9.42 26.27
CA ALA A 432 -5.17 -10.33 26.65
C ALA A 432 -3.79 -9.65 26.74
N GLU A 433 -3.51 -8.65 25.91
CA GLU A 433 -2.28 -7.87 25.98
C GLU A 433 -2.25 -6.92 27.19
N THR A 434 -3.39 -6.29 27.51
CA THR A 434 -3.48 -5.40 28.68
C THR A 434 -3.25 -6.16 29.98
N ALA A 435 -3.73 -7.41 30.08
CA ALA A 435 -3.56 -8.28 31.23
C ALA A 435 -2.12 -8.81 31.42
N LYS A 436 -1.27 -8.77 30.38
CA LYS A 436 0.16 -9.13 30.48
C LYS A 436 1.03 -7.96 30.96
N LYS A 437 0.52 -6.72 30.90
CA LYS A 437 1.23 -5.49 31.30
C LYS A 437 0.85 -4.99 32.70
N SER A 438 -0.22 -5.54 33.30
CA SER A 438 -0.59 -5.40 34.71
C SER A 438 -0.01 -6.53 35.55
#